data_AF-A0A538B9S1-F1
#
_entry.id   AF-A0A538B9S1-F1
#
_cell.length_a   1.000
_cell.length_b   1.000
_cell.length_c   1.000
_cell.angle_alpha   90.00
_cell.angle_beta   90.00
_cell.angle_gamma   90.00
#
_symmetry.space_group_name_H-M   'P 1'
#
loop_
_entity.id
_entity.type
_entity.pdbx_description
1 polymer ?
#
loop_
_entity_poly.entity_id
_entity_poly.type
_entity_poly.pdbx_seq_one_letter_code
_entity_poly.pdbx_strand_id
1 'polypeptide(L)'
;MSRLAKLSLVTTVLTFLAVTAGGLVRATDSGLGCPGWPKCYGRWIPPANAHSIIEMSHRYLVFFSIYAAVAVLVAVLVWHRRDRFTLGLG
;
A
#
# COMPACT_ATOMS: atom_id res chain seq x y z
N MET A 1 7.89 21.17 -6.81
CA MET A 1 7.45 20.16 -5.81
C MET A 1 8.55 19.11 -5.70
N SER A 2 9.20 19.00 -4.53
CA SER A 2 10.28 18.04 -4.29
C SER A 2 9.79 16.60 -4.57
N ARG A 3 10.66 15.77 -5.15
CA ARG A 3 10.34 14.37 -5.51
C ARG A 3 9.80 13.58 -4.30
N LEU A 4 10.30 13.89 -3.10
CA LEU A 4 9.82 13.36 -1.83
C LEU A 4 8.37 13.76 -1.52
N ALA A 5 8.00 15.03 -1.70
CA ALA A 5 6.63 15.48 -1.43
C ALA A 5 5.60 14.77 -2.32
N LYS A 6 5.93 14.48 -3.59
CA LYS A 6 5.06 13.70 -4.48
C LYS A 6 4.91 12.26 -4.02
N LEU A 7 6.00 11.60 -3.62
CA LEU A 7 5.99 10.23 -3.10
C LEU A 7 5.18 10.12 -1.79
N SER A 8 5.35 11.08 -0.88
CA SER A 8 4.59 11.14 0.37
C SER A 8 3.10 11.34 0.09
N LEU A 9 2.73 12.23 -0.83
CA LEU A 9 1.33 12.45 -1.21
C LEU A 9 0.69 11.16 -1.76
N VAL A 10 1.37 10.48 -2.68
CA VAL A 10 0.89 9.20 -3.25
C VAL A 10 0.71 8.15 -2.16
N THR A 11 1.67 8.05 -1.24
CA THR A 11 1.61 7.10 -0.12
C THR A 11 0.42 7.40 0.80
N THR A 12 0.17 8.68 1.10
CA THR A 12 -0.98 9.10 1.91
C THR A 12 -2.31 8.74 1.24
N VAL A 13 -2.44 9.01 -0.07
CA VAL A 13 -3.65 8.67 -0.83
C VAL A 13 -3.88 7.16 -0.86
N LEU A 14 -2.85 6.36 -1.15
CA LEU A 14 -2.93 4.90 -1.14
C LEU A 14 -3.33 4.36 0.23
N THR A 15 -2.75 4.91 1.30
CA THR A 15 -3.06 4.49 2.68
C THR A 15 -4.51 4.84 3.03
N PHE A 16 -4.98 6.03 2.65
CA PHE A 16 -6.37 6.41 2.86
C PHE A 16 -7.35 5.47 2.14
N LEU A 17 -7.07 5.14 0.88
CA LEU A 17 -7.86 4.17 0.12
C LEU A 17 -7.82 2.76 0.74
N ALA A 18 -6.67 2.32 1.27
CA ALA A 18 -6.56 1.04 1.96
C ALA A 18 -7.44 1.02 3.22
N VAL A 19 -7.45 2.09 4.02
CA VAL A 19 -8.27 2.19 5.23
C VAL A 19 -9.76 2.18 4.89
N THR A 20 -10.20 2.96 3.89
CA THR A 20 -11.61 2.98 3.48
C THR A 20 -12.06 1.63 2.91
N ALA A 21 -11.24 0.98 2.09
CA ALA A 21 -11.51 -0.37 1.59
C ALA A 21 -11.59 -1.41 2.72
N GLY A 22 -10.72 -1.31 3.74
CA GLY A 22 -10.78 -2.17 4.92
C GLY A 22 -12.06 -1.97 5.74
N GLY A 23 -12.51 -0.72 5.86
CA GLY A 23 -13.83 -0.40 6.41
C GLY A 23 -14.97 -1.02 5.61
N LEU A 24 -14.88 -0.98 4.27
CA LEU A 24 -15.87 -1.57 3.37
C LEU A 24 -15.92 -3.10 3.49
N VAL A 25 -14.78 -3.77 3.61
CA VAL A 25 -14.70 -5.22 3.88
C VAL A 25 -15.46 -5.57 5.15
N ARG A 26 -15.30 -4.79 6.23
CA ARG A 26 -16.05 -5.01 7.47
C ARG A 26 -17.54 -4.72 7.32
N ALA A 27 -17.90 -3.62 6.67
CA ALA A 27 -19.29 -3.22 6.48
C ALA A 27 -20.09 -4.22 5.62
N THR A 28 -19.41 -4.91 4.70
CA THR A 28 -20.01 -5.91 3.80
C THR A 28 -19.82 -7.34 4.30
N ASP A 29 -19.20 -7.55 5.46
CA ASP A 29 -18.81 -8.86 5.99
C ASP A 29 -17.99 -9.70 4.98
N SER A 30 -17.16 -9.02 4.17
CA SER A 30 -16.32 -9.61 3.12
C SER A 30 -14.99 -10.19 3.60
N GLY A 31 -14.79 -10.31 4.91
CA GLY A 31 -13.52 -10.73 5.50
C GLY A 31 -13.13 -12.19 5.20
N LEU A 32 -14.05 -12.99 4.68
CA LEU A 32 -13.86 -14.41 4.32
C LEU A 32 -14.13 -14.69 2.82
N GLY A 33 -14.18 -13.65 1.98
CA GLY A 33 -14.49 -13.76 0.55
C GLY A 33 -13.45 -14.55 -0.28
N CYS A 34 -12.22 -14.69 0.21
CA CYS A 34 -11.10 -15.36 -0.42
C CYS A 34 -10.28 -16.20 0.60
N PRO A 35 -10.37 -17.55 0.54
CA PRO A 35 -9.69 -18.44 1.49
C PRO A 35 -8.16 -18.50 1.32
N GLY A 36 -7.59 -17.83 0.31
CA GLY A 36 -6.16 -17.83 0.02
C GLY A 36 -5.64 -16.47 -0.43
N TRP A 37 -4.36 -16.23 -0.17
CA TRP A 37 -3.55 -15.13 -0.69
C TRP A 37 -2.17 -15.71 -1.09
N PRO A 38 -1.54 -15.33 -2.21
CA PRO A 38 -1.85 -14.22 -3.13
C PRO A 38 -2.95 -14.52 -4.15
N LYS A 39 -3.24 -15.81 -4.38
CA LYS A 39 -4.27 -16.27 -5.31
C LYS A 39 -5.57 -16.55 -4.56
N CYS A 40 -6.69 -16.06 -5.06
CA CYS A 40 -8.01 -16.40 -4.56
C CYS A 40 -8.61 -17.53 -5.40
N TYR A 41 -9.02 -18.64 -4.76
CA TYR A 41 -9.48 -19.86 -5.45
C TYR A 41 -8.49 -20.36 -6.52
N GLY A 42 -7.19 -20.24 -6.24
CA GLY A 42 -6.13 -20.64 -7.17
C GLY A 42 -5.94 -19.72 -8.39
N ARG A 43 -6.68 -18.61 -8.49
CA ARG A 43 -6.60 -17.62 -9.58
C ARG A 43 -6.07 -16.27 -9.09
N TRP A 44 -5.38 -15.54 -9.96
CA TRP A 44 -4.90 -14.18 -9.68
C TRP A 44 -6.02 -13.13 -9.80
N ILE A 45 -6.90 -13.33 -10.77
CA ILE A 45 -8.13 -12.56 -10.92
C ILE A 45 -9.22 -13.27 -10.11
N PRO A 46 -9.82 -12.62 -9.10
CA PRO A 46 -10.91 -13.21 -8.34
C PRO A 46 -12.09 -13.52 -9.27
N PRO A 47 -12.89 -14.56 -8.98
CA PRO A 47 -14.16 -14.76 -9.67
C PRO A 47 -15.05 -13.52 -9.54
N ALA A 48 -16.03 -13.35 -10.43
CA ALA A 48 -16.97 -12.22 -10.46
C ALA A 48 -17.98 -12.23 -9.29
N ASN A 49 -17.47 -12.37 -8.06
CA ASN A 49 -18.19 -12.35 -6.81
C ASN A 49 -17.85 -11.05 -6.07
N ALA A 50 -18.86 -10.31 -5.61
CA ALA A 50 -18.68 -9.03 -4.95
C ALA A 50 -17.75 -9.13 -3.72
N HIS A 51 -17.98 -10.11 -2.84
CA HIS A 51 -17.14 -10.39 -1.67
C HIS A 51 -15.66 -10.60 -2.01
N SER A 52 -15.38 -11.47 -2.98
CA SER A 52 -14.01 -11.80 -3.39
C SER A 52 -13.32 -10.59 -4.03
N ILE A 53 -14.05 -9.76 -4.79
CA ILE A 53 -13.53 -8.53 -5.38
C ILE A 53 -13.21 -7.50 -4.29
N ILE A 54 -14.12 -7.27 -3.34
CA ILE A 54 -13.95 -6.30 -2.25
C ILE A 54 -12.73 -6.67 -1.40
N GLU A 55 -12.64 -7.92 -0.96
CA GLU A 55 -11.54 -8.38 -0.14
C GLU A 55 -10.19 -8.32 -0.88
N MET A 56 -10.16 -8.79 -2.12
CA MET A 56 -8.93 -8.79 -2.91
C MET A 56 -8.47 -7.35 -3.25
N SER A 57 -9.40 -6.44 -3.49
CA SER A 57 -9.09 -5.01 -3.71
C SER A 57 -8.42 -4.38 -2.50
N HIS A 58 -8.96 -4.63 -1.29
CA HIS A 58 -8.33 -4.18 -0.04
C HIS A 58 -6.91 -4.75 0.12
N ARG A 59 -6.71 -6.06 -0.12
CA ARG A 59 -5.39 -6.71 -0.01
C ARG A 59 -4.37 -6.11 -0.99
N TYR A 60 -4.76 -5.80 -2.23
CA TYR A 60 -3.88 -5.13 -3.19
C TYR A 60 -3.53 -3.70 -2.77
N LEU A 61 -4.49 -2.92 -2.27
CA LEU A 61 -4.24 -1.57 -1.79
C LEU A 61 -3.23 -1.55 -0.63
N VAL A 62 -3.33 -2.51 0.30
CA VAL A 62 -2.37 -2.67 1.40
C VAL A 62 -0.98 -3.05 0.87
N PHE A 63 -0.90 -3.95 -0.12
CA PHE A 63 0.38 -4.29 -0.73
C PHE A 63 1.04 -3.04 -1.33
N PHE A 64 0.33 -2.30 -2.19
CA PHE A 64 0.86 -1.08 -2.80
C PHE A 64 1.21 0.01 -1.78
N SER A 65 0.40 0.20 -0.73
CA SER A 65 0.70 1.18 0.31
C SER A 65 1.97 0.84 1.09
N ILE A 66 2.22 -0.44 1.39
CA ILE A 66 3.45 -0.91 2.04
C ILE A 66 4.67 -0.64 1.15
N TYR A 67 4.63 -0.99 -0.14
CA TYR A 67 5.77 -0.71 -1.04
C TYR A 67 6.04 0.79 -1.17
N ALA A 68 4.98 1.61 -1.24
CA ALA A 68 5.13 3.06 -1.28
C ALA A 68 5.75 3.61 0.01
N ALA A 69 5.31 3.13 1.18
CA ALA A 69 5.86 3.51 2.48
C ALA A 69 7.34 3.12 2.61
N VAL A 70 7.72 1.91 2.18
CA VAL A 70 9.13 1.46 2.15
C VAL A 70 9.95 2.33 1.20
N ALA A 71 9.43 2.67 0.02
CA ALA A 71 10.13 3.54 -0.92
C ALA A 71 10.36 4.95 -0.34
N VAL A 72 9.37 5.51 0.37
CA VAL A 72 9.53 6.79 1.09
C VAL A 72 10.57 6.66 2.20
N LEU A 73 10.52 5.60 3.01
CA LEU A 73 11.51 5.36 4.06
C LEU A 73 12.92 5.27 3.49
N VAL A 74 13.15 4.49 2.44
CA VAL A 74 14.45 4.37 1.77
C VAL A 74 14.89 5.71 1.21
N ALA A 75 14.01 6.46 0.56
CA ALA A 75 14.33 7.77 0.02
C ALA A 75 14.72 8.77 1.13
N VAL A 76 14.03 8.76 2.27
CA VAL A 76 14.35 9.57 3.44
C VAL A 76 15.69 9.14 4.05
N LEU A 77 15.95 7.84 4.19
CA LEU A 77 17.22 7.33 4.74
C LEU A 77 18.41 7.68 3.84
N VAL A 78 18.25 7.55 2.52
CA VAL A 78 19.27 7.94 1.53
C VAL A 78 19.51 9.44 1.58
N TRP A 79 18.45 10.25 1.67
CA TRP A 79 18.56 11.70 1.80
C TRP A 79 19.28 12.08 3.10
N HIS A 80 18.86 11.51 4.23
CA HIS A 80 19.48 11.79 5.53
C HIS A 80 20.95 11.36 5.61
N ARG A 81 21.32 10.21 5.00
CA ARG A 81 22.73 9.81 4.89
C ARG A 81 23.55 10.75 4.01
N ARG A 82 22.96 11.26 2.92
CA ARG A 82 23.62 12.22 2.04
C ARG A 82 23.89 13.54 2.75
N ASP A 83 22.92 14.07 3.48
CA ASP A 83 23.08 15.33 4.22
C ASP A 83 24.15 15.22 5.32
N ARG A 84 24.15 14.12 6.08
CA ARG A 84 25.18 13.84 7.10
C ARG A 84 26.60 13.76 6.52
N PHE A 85 26.76 13.19 5.32
CA PHE A 85 28.07 13.09 4.67
C PHE A 85 28.58 14.47 4.21
N THR A 86 27.69 15.33 3.71
CA THR A 86 28.05 16.69 3.25
C THR A 86 28.51 17.59 4.41
N LEU A 87 27.93 17.45 5.61
CA LEU A 87 28.30 18.22 6.80
C LEU A 87 29.59 17.73 7.49
N GLY A 88 30.07 16.52 7.19
CA GLY A 88 31.29 15.95 7.78
C GLY A 88 32.58 16.17 6.96
N LEU A 89 32.48 16.83 5.80
CA LEU A 89 33.59 17.16 4.90
C LEU A 89 33.87 18.67 4.83
N GLY A 90 33.30 19.46 5.75
CA GLY A 90 33.52 20.90 5.90
C GLY A 90 34.39 21.24 7.10
#